data_AF-A0A7Y3HE10-F1
#
_entry.id   AF-A0A7Y3HE10-F1
#
_cell.length_a   1.000
_cell.length_b   1.000
_cell.length_c   1.000
_cell.angle_alpha   90.00
_cell.angle_beta   90.00
_cell.angle_gamma   90.00
#
_symmetry.space_group_name_H-M   'P 1'
#
loop_
_entity.id
_entity.type
_entity.pdbx_description
1 polymer ?
#
loop_
_entity_poly.entity_id
_entity_poly.type
_entity_poly.pdbx_seq_one_letter_code
_entity_poly.pdbx_strand_id
1 'polypeptide(L)'
;TMFTIAHSITLALGGLEIIVLPPRIVEAVIAISIALAALHNIRPVFVNKEWLIAFSFGLIHGFGFAGLLSDLGLTQSRRLVSLLGFNIGIEIGQAVIIVLVFPALYLARRTKGYLPAMYGGSLLLILIASVWAIERAFSVDLGTEWIMDRASVWPRQLIPVAIAYVLATVAYRNGRNNGELLPLPEAADSSILAPQPAEA
;
A
#
# COMPACT_ATOMS: atom_id res chain seq x y z
N THR A 1 -2.49 11.44 5.30
CA THR A 1 -3.48 12.27 6.01
C THR A 1 -4.92 11.89 5.73
N MET A 2 -5.43 11.94 4.49
CA MET A 2 -6.85 11.60 4.23
C MET A 2 -7.23 10.17 4.64
N PHE A 3 -6.35 9.20 4.41
CA PHE A 3 -6.51 7.84 4.93
C PHE A 3 -6.65 7.83 6.45
N THR A 4 -5.70 8.44 7.16
CA THR A 4 -5.66 8.48 8.63
C THR A 4 -6.92 9.10 9.22
N ILE A 5 -7.42 10.18 8.62
CA ILE A 5 -8.67 10.84 9.07
C ILE A 5 -9.85 9.87 8.93
N ALA A 6 -10.06 9.31 7.74
CA ALA A 6 -11.16 8.39 7.48
C ALA A 6 -11.09 7.12 8.33
N HIS A 7 -9.89 6.53 8.43
CA HIS A 7 -9.60 5.38 9.28
C HIS A 7 -9.89 5.67 10.75
N SER A 8 -9.46 6.82 11.27
CA SER A 8 -9.72 7.17 12.67
C SER A 8 -11.21 7.27 12.97
N ILE A 9 -11.99 7.81 12.04
CA ILE A 9 -13.45 7.91 12.16
C ILE A 9 -14.06 6.51 12.26
N THR A 10 -13.78 5.62 11.31
CA THR A 10 -14.43 4.30 11.26
C THR A 10 -13.89 3.33 12.29
N LEU A 11 -12.61 3.44 12.67
CA LEU A 11 -12.04 2.73 13.81
C LEU A 11 -12.73 3.15 15.12
N ALA A 12 -12.97 4.45 15.33
CA ALA A 12 -13.69 4.92 16.51
C ALA A 12 -15.15 4.43 16.50
N LEU A 13 -15.84 4.53 15.36
CA LEU A 13 -17.23 4.07 15.23
C LEU A 13 -17.36 2.57 15.50
N GLY A 14 -16.47 1.75 14.94
CA GLY A 14 -16.48 0.31 15.18
C GLY A 14 -15.99 -0.05 16.57
N GLY A 15 -14.88 0.52 17.02
CA GLY A 15 -14.27 0.20 18.29
C GLY A 15 -15.11 0.65 19.49
N LEU A 16 -15.91 1.71 19.36
CA LEU A 16 -16.92 2.11 20.35
C LEU A 16 -18.26 1.38 20.19
N GLU A 17 -18.35 0.41 19.28
CA GLU A 17 -19.55 -0.38 19.00
C GLU A 17 -20.76 0.46 18.55
N ILE A 18 -20.52 1.66 18.01
CA ILE A 18 -21.57 2.52 17.44
C ILE A 18 -22.05 1.91 16.10
N ILE A 19 -21.12 1.38 15.30
CA ILE A 19 -21.41 0.66 14.07
C ILE A 19 -20.68 -0.68 14.10
N VAL A 20 -21.43 -1.77 14.11
CA VAL A 20 -20.87 -3.13 14.10
C VAL A 20 -21.12 -3.74 12.72
N LEU A 21 -20.02 -4.02 11.99
CA LEU A 21 -20.07 -4.65 10.68
C LEU A 21 -19.57 -6.10 10.78
N PRO A 22 -20.13 -7.04 10.00
CA PRO A 22 -19.64 -8.42 9.97
C PRO A 22 -18.18 -8.48 9.50
N PRO A 23 -17.24 -9.08 10.27
CA PRO A 23 -15.82 -9.16 9.89
C PRO A 23 -15.60 -9.79 8.52
N ARG A 24 -16.39 -10.83 8.21
CA ARG A 24 -16.43 -11.50 6.89
C ARG A 24 -16.56 -10.51 5.72
N ILE A 25 -17.44 -9.52 5.84
CA ILE A 25 -17.69 -8.53 4.79
C ILE A 25 -16.55 -7.50 4.77
N VAL A 26 -16.17 -7.00 5.94
CA VAL A 26 -15.13 -5.97 6.07
C VAL A 26 -13.80 -6.49 5.52
N GLU A 27 -13.36 -7.67 5.94
CA GLU A 27 -12.12 -8.30 5.49
C GLU A 27 -12.14 -8.59 3.99
N ALA A 28 -13.27 -9.08 3.44
CA ALA A 28 -13.40 -9.29 2.00
C ALA A 28 -13.29 -7.99 1.19
N VAL A 29 -13.92 -6.91 1.67
CA VAL A 29 -13.84 -5.59 1.02
C VAL A 29 -12.43 -5.00 1.15
N ILE A 30 -11.75 -5.19 2.29
CA ILE A 30 -10.33 -4.82 2.45
C ILE A 30 -9.48 -5.56 1.41
N ALA A 31 -9.64 -6.88 1.26
CA ALA A 31 -8.93 -7.67 0.27
C ALA A 31 -9.19 -7.16 -1.17
N ILE A 32 -10.45 -6.91 -1.53
CA ILE A 32 -10.82 -6.34 -2.84
C ILE A 32 -10.17 -4.96 -3.04
N SER A 33 -10.11 -4.11 -2.01
CA SER A 33 -9.47 -2.80 -2.11
C SER A 33 -7.98 -2.89 -2.45
N ILE A 34 -7.27 -3.91 -1.95
CA ILE A 34 -5.85 -4.16 -2.28
C ILE A 34 -5.72 -4.54 -3.76
N ALA A 35 -6.58 -5.42 -4.26
CA ALA A 35 -6.60 -5.78 -5.68
C ALA A 35 -6.86 -4.56 -6.57
N LEU A 36 -7.81 -3.69 -6.17
CA LEU A 36 -8.11 -2.44 -6.88
C LEU A 36 -6.93 -1.45 -6.85
N ALA A 37 -6.21 -1.35 -5.73
CA ALA A 37 -5.02 -0.52 -5.63
C ALA A 37 -3.90 -1.01 -6.57
N ALA A 38 -3.67 -2.32 -6.60
CA ALA A 38 -2.71 -2.93 -7.50
C ALA A 38 -3.13 -2.76 -8.98
N LEU A 39 -4.42 -2.87 -9.29
CA LEU A 39 -4.93 -2.55 -10.63
C LEU A 39 -4.73 -1.08 -10.99
N HIS A 40 -4.92 -0.16 -10.04
CA HIS A 40 -4.71 1.27 -10.25
C HIS A 40 -3.24 1.59 -10.58
N ASN A 41 -2.27 0.84 -10.05
CA ASN A 41 -0.86 0.98 -10.45
C ASN A 41 -0.63 0.64 -11.94
N ILE A 42 -1.39 -0.31 -12.48
CA ILE A 42 -1.29 -0.75 -13.88
C ILE A 42 -2.05 0.21 -14.80
N ARG A 43 -3.28 0.57 -14.40
CA ARG A 43 -4.17 1.46 -15.15
C ARG A 43 -4.75 2.51 -14.19
N PRO A 44 -4.12 3.69 -14.09
CA PRO A 44 -4.61 4.75 -13.22
C PRO A 44 -6.01 5.23 -13.65
N VAL A 45 -7.02 4.91 -12.85
CA VAL A 45 -8.43 5.25 -13.14
C VAL A 45 -8.80 6.67 -12.66
N PHE A 46 -8.13 7.14 -11.61
CA PHE A 46 -8.44 8.38 -10.89
C PHE A 46 -7.22 9.29 -10.76
N VAL A 47 -6.73 9.78 -11.90
CA VAL A 47 -5.58 10.68 -11.95
C VAL A 47 -5.89 11.97 -11.16
N ASN A 48 -4.97 12.39 -10.29
CA ASN A 48 -5.07 13.59 -9.44
C ASN A 48 -6.19 13.55 -8.37
N LYS A 49 -6.74 12.36 -8.09
CA LYS A 49 -7.77 12.14 -7.05
C LYS A 49 -7.33 11.10 -6.02
N GLU A 50 -6.03 10.91 -5.86
CA GLU A 50 -5.42 9.93 -4.96
C GLU A 50 -5.82 10.20 -3.49
N TRP A 51 -6.09 11.45 -3.15
CA TRP A 51 -6.62 11.83 -1.83
C TRP A 51 -7.99 11.19 -1.55
N LEU A 52 -8.85 11.07 -2.57
CA LEU A 52 -10.18 10.47 -2.46
C LEU A 52 -10.09 8.94 -2.37
N ILE A 53 -9.15 8.35 -3.11
CA ILE A 53 -8.83 6.91 -3.00
C ILE A 53 -8.35 6.60 -1.58
N ALA A 54 -7.39 7.37 -1.08
CA ALA A 54 -6.86 7.23 0.27
C ALA A 54 -7.95 7.41 1.35
N PHE A 55 -8.84 8.39 1.18
CA PHE A 55 -10.00 8.58 2.07
C PHE A 55 -10.94 7.37 2.07
N SER A 56 -11.31 6.89 0.88
CA SER A 56 -12.21 5.73 0.71
C SER A 56 -11.63 4.47 1.33
N PHE A 57 -10.32 4.26 1.16
CA PHE A 57 -9.60 3.14 1.79
C PHE A 57 -9.63 3.25 3.31
N GLY A 58 -9.38 4.45 3.85
CA GLY A 58 -9.41 4.68 5.28
C GLY A 58 -10.77 4.33 5.90
N LEU A 59 -11.87 4.71 5.26
CA LEU A 59 -13.21 4.40 5.76
C LEU A 59 -13.42 2.89 5.95
N ILE A 60 -13.03 2.08 4.97
CA ILE A 60 -13.21 0.63 5.03
C ILE A 60 -12.24 0.00 6.04
N HIS A 61 -10.98 0.41 6.01
CA HIS A 61 -9.92 -0.24 6.78
C HIS A 61 -10.06 -0.02 8.29
N GLY A 62 -10.61 1.12 8.73
CA GLY A 62 -10.82 1.37 10.17
C GLY A 62 -11.78 0.36 10.82
N PHE A 63 -12.76 -0.15 10.09
CA PHE A 63 -13.65 -1.20 10.59
C PHE A 63 -12.96 -2.57 10.74
N GLY A 64 -11.89 -2.83 9.97
CA GLY A 64 -11.19 -4.12 10.02
C GLY A 64 -10.49 -4.39 11.35
N PHE A 65 -10.07 -3.33 12.05
CA PHE A 65 -9.38 -3.43 13.34
C PHE A 65 -10.29 -3.16 14.54
N ALA A 66 -11.46 -2.57 14.32
CA ALA A 66 -12.43 -2.28 15.36
C ALA A 66 -12.88 -3.54 16.14
N GLY A 67 -13.14 -4.64 15.43
CA GLY A 67 -13.58 -5.90 16.05
C GLY A 67 -12.58 -6.45 17.07
N LEU A 68 -11.28 -6.31 16.82
CA LEU A 68 -10.22 -6.77 17.72
C LEU A 68 -10.24 -6.04 19.07
N LEU A 69 -10.67 -4.78 19.11
CA LEU A 69 -10.74 -4.01 20.37
C LEU A 69 -12.01 -4.31 21.17
N SER A 70 -13.10 -4.67 20.51
CA SER A 70 -14.36 -5.07 21.17
C SER A 70 -14.20 -6.34 21.99
N ASP A 71 -13.38 -7.28 21.53
CA ASP A 71 -13.15 -8.58 22.19
C ASP A 71 -12.32 -8.48 23.49
N LEU A 72 -11.69 -7.33 23.76
CA LEU A 72 -10.78 -7.15 24.90
C LEU A 72 -11.49 -6.82 26.22
N GLY A 73 -12.82 -6.66 26.23
CA GLY A 73 -13.60 -6.41 27.46
C GLY A 73 -13.19 -5.12 28.22
N LEU A 74 -12.67 -4.13 27.50
CA LEU A 74 -12.11 -2.91 28.10
C LEU A 74 -13.20 -1.96 28.59
N THR A 75 -12.91 -1.25 29.68
CA THR A 75 -13.70 -0.06 30.07
C THR A 75 -13.65 0.98 28.97
N GLN A 76 -14.68 1.84 28.87
CA GLN A 76 -14.76 2.86 27.83
C GLN A 76 -13.53 3.80 27.81
N SER A 77 -13.00 4.17 28.97
CA SER A 77 -11.79 4.99 29.08
C SER A 77 -10.53 4.28 28.52
N ARG A 78 -10.32 3.01 28.88
CA ARG A 78 -9.19 2.21 28.38
C ARG A 78 -9.32 1.93 26.88
N ARG A 79 -10.55 1.73 26.40
CA ARG A 79 -10.87 1.57 24.98
C ARG A 79 -10.50 2.81 24.17
N LEU A 80 -10.83 4.01 24.64
CA LEU A 80 -10.42 5.26 23.98
C LEU A 80 -8.90 5.43 23.92
N VAL A 81 -8.20 5.11 25.00
CA VAL A 81 -6.72 5.12 25.02
C VAL A 81 -6.14 4.09 24.03
N SER A 82 -6.74 2.89 23.98
CA SER A 82 -6.33 1.84 23.03
C SER A 82 -6.56 2.27 21.58
N LEU A 83 -7.70 2.89 21.26
CA LEU A 83 -7.99 3.44 19.94
C LEU A 83 -6.98 4.51 19.52
N LEU A 84 -6.64 5.43 20.43
CA LEU A 84 -5.61 6.44 20.19
C LEU A 84 -4.24 5.81 19.95
N GLY A 85 -3.81 4.90 20.82
CA GLY A 85 -2.54 4.19 20.69
C GLY A 85 -2.45 3.37 19.41
N PHE A 86 -3.55 2.75 18.99
CA PHE A 86 -3.65 2.03 17.73
C PHE A 86 -3.43 2.95 16.53
N ASN A 87 -4.12 4.10 16.47
CA ASN A 87 -3.93 5.07 15.38
C ASN A 87 -2.50 5.60 15.31
N ILE A 88 -1.90 5.93 16.46
CA ILE A 88 -0.48 6.35 16.52
C ILE A 88 0.42 5.24 16.02
N GLY A 89 0.17 3.98 16.42
CA GLY A 89 0.91 2.82 15.93
C GLY A 89 0.82 2.65 14.42
N ILE A 90 -0.36 2.83 13.82
CA ILE A 90 -0.56 2.79 12.36
C ILE A 90 0.22 3.91 11.66
N GLU A 91 0.16 5.14 12.17
CA GLU A 91 0.87 6.27 11.57
C GLU A 91 2.39 6.08 11.61
N ILE A 92 2.92 5.58 12.73
CA ILE A 92 4.33 5.20 12.85
C ILE A 92 4.67 4.07 11.87
N GLY A 93 3.85 3.02 11.79
CA GLY A 93 4.06 1.90 10.88
C GLY A 93 4.09 2.34 9.40
N GLN A 94 3.18 3.21 9.01
CA GLN A 94 3.13 3.81 7.67
C GLN A 94 4.40 4.64 7.38
N ALA A 95 4.84 5.46 8.33
CA ALA A 95 6.07 6.25 8.20
C ALA A 95 7.30 5.35 8.05
N VAL A 96 7.39 4.27 8.84
CA VAL A 96 8.48 3.29 8.76
C VAL A 96 8.50 2.60 7.40
N ILE A 97 7.35 2.16 6.88
CA ILE A 97 7.26 1.56 5.55
C ILE A 97 7.73 2.54 4.48
N ILE A 98 7.33 3.81 4.55
CA ILE A 98 7.79 4.85 3.62
C ILE A 98 9.32 4.98 3.69
N VAL A 99 9.90 5.11 4.88
CA VAL A 99 11.36 5.26 5.06
C VAL A 99 12.12 4.05 4.49
N LEU A 100 11.60 2.84 4.65
CA LEU A 100 12.28 1.62 4.20
C LEU A 100 12.11 1.35 2.69
N VAL A 101 10.93 1.60 2.13
CA VAL A 101 10.59 1.20 0.76
C VAL A 101 10.81 2.33 -0.25
N PHE A 102 10.51 3.58 0.12
CA PHE A 102 10.57 4.72 -0.81
C PHE A 102 11.96 4.91 -1.46
N PRO A 103 13.09 4.82 -0.74
CA PRO A 103 14.41 4.97 -1.37
C PRO A 103 14.68 3.96 -2.47
N ALA A 104 14.27 2.69 -2.29
CA ALA A 104 14.43 1.66 -3.30
C ALA A 104 13.60 1.97 -4.55
N LEU A 105 12.34 2.38 -4.38
CA LEU A 105 11.47 2.79 -5.49
C LEU A 105 12.02 4.04 -6.21
N TYR A 106 12.53 5.01 -5.45
CA TYR A 106 13.11 6.24 -5.98
C TYR A 106 14.34 5.98 -6.85
N LEU A 107 15.18 5.02 -6.50
CA LEU A 107 16.30 4.58 -7.34
C LEU A 107 15.81 3.79 -8.55
N ALA A 108 14.90 2.84 -8.34
CA ALA A 108 14.39 1.96 -9.38
C ALA A 108 13.72 2.74 -10.52
N ARG A 109 13.02 3.84 -10.24
CA ARG A 109 12.24 4.64 -11.23
C ARG A 109 13.03 5.09 -12.47
N ARG A 110 14.36 5.17 -12.36
CA ARG A 110 15.26 5.58 -13.47
C ARG A 110 15.78 4.39 -14.27
N THR A 111 15.40 3.16 -13.92
CA THR A 111 15.89 1.92 -14.51
C THR A 111 14.83 1.28 -15.41
N LYS A 112 15.27 0.56 -16.45
CA LYS A 112 14.37 -0.18 -17.36
C LYS A 112 13.56 -1.28 -16.64
N GLY A 113 14.04 -1.76 -15.48
CA GLY A 113 13.40 -2.81 -14.69
C GLY A 113 12.21 -2.35 -13.86
N TYR A 114 12.01 -1.04 -13.68
CA TYR A 114 10.93 -0.50 -12.86
C TYR A 114 9.54 -0.92 -13.36
N LEU A 115 9.25 -0.71 -14.64
CA LEU A 115 7.94 -1.02 -15.20
C LEU A 115 7.64 -2.53 -15.13
N PRO A 116 8.49 -3.45 -15.62
CA PRO A 116 8.24 -4.88 -15.47
C PRO A 116 8.01 -5.31 -14.02
N ALA A 117 8.80 -4.79 -13.07
CA ALA A 117 8.63 -5.10 -11.65
C ALA A 117 7.30 -4.57 -11.09
N MET A 118 6.90 -3.35 -11.45
CA MET A 118 5.62 -2.77 -11.05
C MET A 118 4.43 -3.58 -11.58
N TYR A 119 4.45 -3.95 -12.87
CA TYR A 119 3.40 -4.77 -13.48
C TYR A 119 3.35 -6.16 -12.86
N GLY A 120 4.49 -6.86 -12.77
CA GLY A 120 4.56 -8.20 -12.19
C GLY A 120 4.14 -8.22 -10.72
N GLY A 121 4.62 -7.27 -9.92
CA GLY A 121 4.23 -7.13 -8.52
C GLY A 121 2.75 -6.80 -8.34
N SER A 122 2.19 -5.95 -9.20
CA SER A 122 0.76 -5.62 -9.16
C SER A 122 -0.12 -6.80 -9.55
N LEU A 123 0.25 -7.58 -10.57
CA LEU A 123 -0.46 -8.81 -10.94
C LEU A 123 -0.42 -9.86 -9.81
N LEU A 124 0.74 -10.03 -9.17
CA LEU A 124 0.88 -10.91 -8.01
C LEU A 124 0.01 -10.45 -6.85
N LEU A 125 -0.02 -9.14 -6.54
CA LEU A 125 -0.88 -8.59 -5.50
C LEU A 125 -2.36 -8.78 -5.81
N ILE A 126 -2.79 -8.58 -7.06
CA ILE A 126 -4.18 -8.86 -7.48
C ILE A 126 -4.52 -10.33 -7.22
N LEU A 127 -3.64 -11.26 -7.59
CA LEU A 127 -3.87 -12.69 -7.37
C LEU A 127 -4.01 -13.01 -5.88
N ILE A 128 -3.03 -12.62 -5.07
CA ILE A 128 -3.03 -12.88 -3.62
C ILE A 128 -4.27 -12.26 -2.96
N ALA A 129 -4.57 -11.00 -3.28
CA ALA A 129 -5.72 -10.29 -2.73
C ALA A 129 -7.06 -10.91 -3.18
N SER A 130 -7.14 -11.44 -4.40
CA SER A 130 -8.34 -12.13 -4.89
C SER A 130 -8.56 -13.47 -4.18
N VAL A 131 -7.50 -14.24 -3.96
CA VAL A 131 -7.56 -15.49 -3.18
C VAL A 131 -8.05 -15.17 -1.76
N TRP A 132 -7.43 -14.18 -1.10
CA TRP A 132 -7.84 -13.78 0.24
C TRP A 132 -9.29 -13.26 0.28
N ALA A 133 -9.71 -12.47 -0.71
CA ALA A 133 -11.10 -12.02 -0.82
C ALA A 133 -12.09 -13.19 -0.92
N ILE A 134 -11.76 -14.24 -1.66
CA ILE A 134 -12.60 -15.46 -1.78
C ILE A 134 -12.68 -16.19 -0.45
N GLU A 135 -11.55 -16.43 0.22
CA GLU A 135 -11.53 -17.08 1.53
C GLU A 135 -12.42 -16.37 2.54
N ARG A 136 -12.29 -15.04 2.62
CA ARG A 136 -13.10 -14.22 3.51
C ARG A 136 -14.56 -14.20 3.06
N ALA A 137 -14.83 -13.94 1.79
CA ALA A 137 -16.19 -13.81 1.27
C ALA A 137 -16.98 -15.10 1.35
N PHE A 138 -16.37 -16.28 1.20
CA PHE A 138 -17.06 -17.57 1.24
C PHE A 138 -16.79 -18.38 2.51
N SER A 139 -15.95 -17.87 3.41
CA SER A 139 -15.54 -18.56 4.64
C SER A 139 -14.96 -19.96 4.34
N VAL A 140 -14.16 -20.03 3.29
CA VAL A 140 -13.45 -21.25 2.85
C VAL A 140 -11.97 -21.11 3.17
N ASP A 141 -11.33 -22.21 3.51
CA ASP A 141 -9.86 -22.29 3.63
C ASP A 141 -9.29 -22.82 2.31
N LEU A 142 -8.50 -22.01 1.62
CA LEU A 142 -7.80 -22.40 0.38
C LEU A 142 -6.37 -22.86 0.66
N GLY A 143 -6.02 -23.10 1.93
CA GLY A 143 -4.70 -23.52 2.36
C GLY A 143 -3.68 -22.39 2.31
N THR A 144 -4.08 -21.13 2.46
CA THR A 144 -3.15 -19.99 2.50
C THR A 144 -2.54 -19.76 3.88
N GLU A 145 -3.12 -20.34 4.94
CA GLU A 145 -2.71 -20.14 6.33
C GLU A 145 -1.23 -20.42 6.56
N TRP A 146 -0.70 -21.55 6.04
CA TRP A 146 0.72 -21.88 6.22
C TRP A 146 1.67 -20.86 5.58
N ILE A 147 1.25 -20.22 4.49
CA ILE A 147 2.02 -19.17 3.81
C ILE A 147 1.99 -17.92 4.69
N MET A 148 0.81 -17.54 5.16
CA MET A 148 0.61 -16.35 5.98
C MET A 148 1.34 -16.48 7.31
N ASP A 149 1.26 -17.63 7.98
CA ASP A 149 2.01 -17.92 9.21
C ASP A 149 3.51 -17.85 8.99
N ARG A 150 4.00 -18.37 7.86
CA ARG A 150 5.42 -18.31 7.55
C ARG A 150 5.88 -16.86 7.31
N ALA A 151 5.06 -16.10 6.60
CA ALA A 151 5.31 -14.72 6.18
C ALA A 151 5.07 -13.69 7.31
N SER A 152 4.26 -14.01 8.32
CA SER A 152 3.91 -13.12 9.44
C SER A 152 4.95 -13.12 10.57
N VAL A 153 5.89 -14.08 10.60
CA VAL A 153 6.97 -14.11 11.59
C VAL A 153 7.94 -12.95 11.36
N TRP A 154 7.95 -12.01 12.30
CA TRP A 154 8.96 -10.95 12.37
C TRP A 154 10.37 -11.51 12.57
N PRO A 155 11.42 -11.01 11.89
CA PRO A 155 11.45 -9.88 10.95
C PRO A 155 11.43 -10.29 9.46
N ARG A 156 10.86 -11.44 9.10
CA ARG A 156 10.99 -12.00 7.73
C ARG A 156 10.43 -11.09 6.65
N GLN A 157 9.49 -10.21 6.99
CA GLN A 157 8.93 -9.22 6.06
C GLN A 157 9.98 -8.21 5.56
N LEU A 158 11.09 -8.03 6.29
CA LEU A 158 12.19 -7.16 5.87
C LEU A 158 13.05 -7.76 4.75
N ILE A 159 12.99 -9.09 4.55
CA ILE A 159 13.76 -9.79 3.51
C ILE A 159 13.41 -9.27 2.09
N PRO A 160 12.14 -9.26 1.64
CA PRO A 160 11.80 -8.74 0.32
C PRO A 160 12.14 -7.25 0.17
N VAL A 161 12.05 -6.46 1.25
CA VAL A 161 12.46 -5.04 1.24
C VAL A 161 13.96 -4.91 1.00
N ALA A 162 14.79 -5.70 1.72
CA ALA A 162 16.23 -5.71 1.54
C ALA A 162 16.63 -6.16 0.12
N ILE A 163 15.98 -7.21 -0.42
CA ILE A 163 16.18 -7.67 -1.79
C ILE A 163 15.84 -6.56 -2.78
N ALA A 164 14.67 -5.92 -2.65
CA ALA A 164 14.26 -4.82 -3.52
C ALA A 164 15.27 -3.65 -3.49
N TYR A 165 15.78 -3.33 -2.30
CA TYR A 165 16.79 -2.28 -2.13
C TYR A 165 18.11 -2.62 -2.83
N VAL A 166 18.61 -3.85 -2.67
CA VAL A 166 19.83 -4.32 -3.35
C VAL A 166 19.64 -4.29 -4.86
N LEU A 167 18.54 -4.86 -5.37
CA LEU A 167 18.25 -4.89 -6.80
C LEU A 167 18.13 -3.49 -7.39
N ALA A 168 17.39 -2.58 -6.73
CA ALA A 168 17.24 -1.21 -7.17
C ALA A 168 18.60 -0.47 -7.20
N THR A 169 19.42 -0.67 -6.18
CA THR A 169 20.75 -0.05 -6.09
C THR A 169 21.70 -0.56 -7.17
N VAL A 170 21.75 -1.88 -7.38
CA VAL A 170 22.59 -2.50 -8.42
C VAL A 170 22.13 -2.06 -9.81
N ALA A 171 20.82 -2.14 -10.10
CA ALA A 171 20.27 -1.72 -11.38
C ALA A 171 20.54 -0.24 -11.66
N TYR A 172 20.40 0.63 -10.65
CA TYR A 172 20.68 2.05 -10.78
C TYR A 172 22.17 2.33 -11.01
N ARG A 173 23.06 1.69 -10.25
CA ARG A 173 24.53 1.85 -10.43
C ARG A 173 24.98 1.38 -11.80
N ASN A 174 24.51 0.23 -12.26
CA ASN A 174 24.84 -0.31 -13.58
C ASN A 174 24.31 0.61 -14.68
N GLY A 175 23.04 1.02 -14.59
CA GLY A 175 22.44 1.95 -15.55
C GLY A 175 23.16 3.30 -15.59
N ARG A 176 23.63 3.81 -14.44
CA ARG A 176 24.43 5.04 -14.37
C ARG A 176 25.78 4.87 -15.06
N ASN A 177 26.50 3.79 -14.77
CA ASN A 177 27.82 3.52 -15.33
C ASN A 177 27.77 3.29 -16.84
N ASN A 178 26.68 2.71 -17.35
CA ASN A 178 26.48 2.41 -18.77
C ASN A 178 25.78 3.55 -19.53
N GLY A 179 25.36 4.63 -18.86
CA GLY A 179 24.61 5.71 -19.50
C GLY A 179 23.19 5.33 -19.93
N GLU A 180 22.59 4.30 -19.33
CA GLU A 180 21.28 3.74 -19.71
C GLU A 180 20.10 4.19 -18.82
N LEU A 181 20.34 5.14 -17.91
CA LEU A 181 19.27 5.67 -17.05
C LEU A 181 18.23 6.42 -17.88
N LEU A 182 16.95 6.13 -17.62
CA LEU A 182 15.83 6.81 -18.26
C LEU A 182 15.80 8.29 -17.84
N PRO A 183 15.51 9.24 -18.76
CA PRO A 183 15.43 10.66 -18.44
C PRO A 183 14.29 10.97 -17.46
N LEU A 184 14.43 12.04 -16.68
CA LEU A 184 13.31 12.55 -15.87
C LEU A 184 12.36 13.34 -16.79
N PRO A 185 11.05 13.37 -16.51
CA PRO A 185 10.07 14.06 -17.35
C PRO A 185 10.45 15.52 -17.69
N GLU A 186 10.97 16.30 -16.73
CA GLU A 186 11.40 17.69 -16.95
C GLU A 186 12.60 17.83 -17.90
N ALA A 187 13.45 16.81 -18.01
CA ALA A 187 14.61 16.83 -18.90
C ALA A 187 14.26 16.47 -20.36
N ALA A 188 13.11 15.86 -20.61
CA ALA A 188 12.66 15.50 -21.96
C ALA A 188 12.01 16.70 -22.69
N ASP A 189 11.40 17.62 -21.93
CA ASP A 189 10.59 18.73 -22.46
C ASP A 189 11.40 20.02 -22.73
N SER A 190 12.65 20.09 -22.28
CA SER A 190 13.54 21.23 -22.55
C SER A 190 13.94 21.36 -24.04
N SER A 191 13.75 20.29 -24.83
CA SER A 191 13.91 20.33 -26.29
C SER A 191 12.73 21.00 -27.01
N ILE A 192 11.56 21.08 -26.38
CA ILE A 192 10.35 21.73 -26.90
C ILE A 192 10.36 23.24 -26.60
N LEU A 193 11.09 23.66 -25.55
CA LEU A 193 11.27 25.06 -25.16
C LEU A 193 12.49 25.73 -25.83
N ALA A 194 13.27 25.00 -26.62
CA ALA A 194 14.39 25.57 -27.35
C ALA A 194 13.86 26.50 -28.47
N PRO A 195 14.24 27.78 -28.52
CA PRO A 195 13.84 28.67 -29.60
C PRO A 195 14.33 28.08 -30.94
N GLN A 196 13.39 27.84 -31.85
CA GLN A 196 13.70 27.45 -33.22
C GLN A 196 14.57 28.56 -33.84
N PRO A 197 15.68 28.21 -34.52
CA PRO A 197 16.49 29.22 -35.21
C PRO A 197 15.58 29.94 -36.21
N ALA A 198 15.58 31.28 -36.15
CA ALA A 198 14.83 32.09 -37.09
C ALA A 198 15.31 31.76 -38.51
N GLU A 199 14.41 31.25 -39.34
CA GLU A 199 14.67 31.09 -40.78
C GLU A 199 15.02 32.48 -41.34
N ALA A 200 16.24 32.57 -41.88
CA ALA A 200 16.80 33.78 -42.47
C ALA A 200 16.58 33.81 -43.98
#